data_AF-A0A2V9N9M0-F1
#
_entry.id   AF-A0A2V9N9M0-F1
#
_cell.length_a   1.000
_cell.length_b   1.000
_cell.length_c   1.000
_cell.angle_alpha   90.00
_cell.angle_beta   90.00
_cell.angle_gamma   90.00
#
_symmetry.space_group_name_H-M   'P 1'
#
loop_
_entity.id
_entity.type
_entity.pdbx_description
1 polymer ?
#
loop_
_entity_poly.entity_id
_entity_poly.type
_entity_poly.pdbx_seq_one_letter_code
_entity_poly.pdbx_strand_id
1 'polypeptide(L)'
;MNSFSQKEFIFRSNRGPLQRGRHGKQSEGSERLIADAKVFNPDRGKSAAYIIQGFRQIYQYSADYNAAVGYLIIFNTSNKQLRFGVTGSAAPLPSVVLNHKTIFFLVIDLYEHEASASKRPQPEIVEIAEDEILGEKRQSSDSVVPAV
;
A
#
# COMPACT_ATOMS: atom_id res chain seq x y z
N MET A 1 -10.37 17.06 -18.17
CA MET A 1 -9.25 16.55 -17.33
C MET A 1 -9.75 15.32 -16.60
N ASN A 2 -9.17 14.16 -16.91
CA ASN A 2 -9.74 12.85 -16.61
C ASN A 2 -9.80 12.56 -15.10
N SER A 3 -11.01 12.31 -14.63
CA SER A 3 -11.28 11.69 -13.34
C SER A 3 -10.73 10.26 -13.36
N PHE A 4 -9.62 10.03 -12.68
CA PHE A 4 -9.17 8.68 -12.33
C PHE A 4 -10.14 8.15 -11.27
N SER A 5 -11.19 7.46 -11.73
CA SER A 5 -12.15 6.77 -10.87
C SER A 5 -11.42 5.66 -10.11
N GLN A 6 -11.29 5.83 -8.80
CA GLN A 6 -10.81 4.81 -7.87
C GLN A 6 -11.86 3.71 -7.79
N LYS A 7 -11.76 2.72 -8.67
CA LYS A 7 -12.53 1.49 -8.55
C LYS A 7 -11.79 0.59 -7.55
N GLU A 8 -12.50 0.12 -6.53
CA GLU A 8 -12.05 -0.99 -5.70
C GLU A 8 -11.78 -2.19 -6.63
N PHE A 9 -10.51 -2.53 -6.82
CA PHE A 9 -10.10 -3.64 -7.68
C PHE A 9 -9.80 -4.86 -6.81
N ILE A 10 -10.84 -5.60 -6.41
CA ILE A 10 -10.63 -6.97 -5.91
C ILE A 10 -10.16 -7.83 -7.09
N PHE A 11 -8.86 -8.10 -7.16
CA PHE A 11 -8.30 -8.98 -8.17
C PHE A 11 -8.78 -10.42 -7.93
N ARG A 12 -9.69 -10.89 -8.78
CA ARG A 12 -10.05 -12.32 -8.84
C ARG A 12 -9.06 -12.99 -9.80
N SER A 13 -8.30 -13.97 -9.31
CA SER A 13 -7.48 -14.82 -10.19
C SER A 13 -8.40 -15.57 -11.17
N ASN A 14 -8.39 -15.15 -12.44
CA ASN A 14 -9.16 -15.76 -13.51
C ASN A 14 -8.40 -16.98 -14.03
N ARG A 15 -8.67 -18.18 -13.49
CA ARG A 15 -8.34 -19.42 -14.20
C ARG A 15 -9.50 -19.76 -15.14
N GLY A 16 -9.16 -20.01 -16.41
CA GLY A 16 -10.07 -20.11 -17.57
C GLY A 16 -11.14 -21.22 -17.50
N PRO A 17 -11.97 -21.35 -18.54
CA PRO A 17 -13.21 -22.11 -18.49
C PRO A 17 -13.01 -23.60 -18.19
N LEU A 18 -13.89 -24.07 -17.31
CA LEU A 18 -13.95 -25.40 -16.72
C LEU A 18 -14.13 -26.48 -17.80
N GLN A 19 -13.11 -27.32 -17.99
CA GLN A 19 -13.24 -28.60 -18.72
C GLN A 19 -14.26 -29.48 -17.99
N ARG A 20 -15.33 -29.84 -18.70
CA ARG A 20 -16.49 -30.57 -18.19
C ARG A 20 -16.14 -32.06 -18.03
N GLY A 21 -15.48 -32.41 -16.93
CA GLY A 21 -15.14 -33.79 -16.55
C GLY A 21 -15.98 -34.26 -15.36
N ARG A 22 -16.83 -35.27 -15.59
CA ARG A 22 -17.72 -35.90 -14.61
C ARG A 22 -16.90 -36.76 -13.63
N HIS A 23 -16.30 -36.16 -12.61
CA HIS A 23 -16.01 -36.77 -11.31
C HIS A 23 -15.58 -35.67 -10.33
N GLY A 24 -16.07 -35.75 -9.10
CA GLY A 24 -15.97 -34.68 -8.10
C GLY A 24 -14.55 -34.12 -7.97
N LYS A 25 -14.39 -32.85 -8.32
CA LYS A 25 -13.30 -32.02 -7.83
C LYS A 25 -13.93 -30.97 -6.94
N GLN A 26 -13.65 -31.04 -5.64
CA GLN A 26 -13.69 -29.85 -4.80
C GLN A 26 -12.94 -28.77 -5.56
N SER A 27 -13.59 -27.65 -5.86
CA SER A 27 -12.91 -26.52 -6.44
C SER A 27 -11.86 -26.08 -5.43
N GLU A 28 -10.60 -26.41 -5.69
CA GLU A 28 -9.45 -25.79 -5.03
C GLU A 28 -9.71 -24.29 -5.00
N GLY A 29 -9.78 -23.74 -3.79
CA GLY A 29 -10.27 -22.40 -3.53
C GLY A 29 -9.55 -21.41 -4.44
N SER A 30 -10.34 -20.61 -5.16
CA SER A 30 -9.81 -19.42 -5.82
C SER A 30 -9.20 -18.54 -4.74
N GLU A 31 -7.88 -18.58 -4.59
CA GLU A 31 -7.17 -17.70 -3.67
C GLU A 31 -7.47 -16.27 -4.11
N ARG A 32 -8.24 -15.54 -3.28
CA ARG A 32 -8.69 -14.20 -3.60
C ARG A 32 -7.53 -13.26 -3.33
N LEU A 33 -7.08 -12.55 -4.36
CA LEU A 33 -6.04 -11.55 -4.21
C LEU A 33 -6.69 -10.27 -3.68
N ILE A 34 -6.40 -9.93 -2.43
CA ILE A 34 -6.80 -8.65 -1.85
C ILE A 34 -5.76 -7.60 -2.24
N ALA A 35 -6.14 -6.66 -3.08
CA ALA A 35 -5.29 -5.57 -3.50
C ALA A 35 -6.08 -4.27 -3.67
N ASP A 36 -5.43 -3.14 -3.45
CA ASP A 36 -5.97 -1.82 -3.80
C ASP A 36 -4.88 -0.98 -4.48
N ALA A 37 -5.31 0.00 -5.29
CA ALA A 37 -4.43 0.90 -6.01
C ALA A 37 -4.67 2.36 -5.59
N LYS A 38 -3.60 3.05 -5.19
CA LYS A 38 -3.62 4.46 -4.82
C LYS A 38 -2.66 5.25 -5.71
N VAL A 39 -2.99 6.52 -5.93
CA VAL A 39 -2.09 7.47 -6.60
C VAL A 39 -1.46 8.33 -5.53
N PHE A 40 -0.13 8.43 -5.53
CA PHE A 40 0.62 9.36 -4.70
C PHE A 40 0.93 10.62 -5.51
N ASN A 41 0.40 11.75 -5.04
CA ASN A 41 0.63 13.08 -5.58
C ASN A 41 0.33 14.13 -4.49
N PRO A 42 1.34 14.50 -3.68
CA PRO A 42 1.18 15.42 -2.57
C PRO A 42 0.60 16.78 -2.99
N ASP A 43 0.98 17.28 -4.16
CA ASP A 43 0.54 18.59 -4.68
C ASP A 43 -0.96 18.61 -5.02
N ARG A 44 -1.58 17.43 -5.19
CA ARG A 44 -3.02 17.25 -5.43
C ARG A 44 -3.76 16.71 -4.22
N GLY A 45 -3.19 16.82 -3.02
CA GLY A 45 -3.80 16.35 -1.76
C GLY A 45 -3.78 14.83 -1.58
N LYS A 46 -3.09 14.08 -2.46
CA LYS A 46 -2.90 12.62 -2.36
C LYS A 46 -1.56 12.31 -1.71
N SER A 47 -1.43 12.73 -0.45
CA SER A 47 -0.20 12.65 0.35
C SER A 47 -0.11 11.35 1.18
N ALA A 48 0.83 11.27 2.12
CA ALA A 48 1.01 10.12 3.01
C ALA A 48 -0.29 9.67 3.72
N ALA A 49 -1.06 10.62 4.25
CA ALA A 49 -2.34 10.34 4.91
C ALA A 49 -3.33 9.56 4.02
N TYR A 50 -3.31 9.85 2.72
CA TYR A 50 -4.16 9.17 1.74
C TYR A 50 -3.69 7.73 1.47
N ILE A 51 -2.39 7.47 1.51
CA ILE A 51 -1.83 6.11 1.43
C ILE A 51 -2.16 5.30 2.67
N ILE A 52 -2.07 5.90 3.86
CA ILE A 52 -2.45 5.27 5.14
C ILE A 52 -3.93 4.90 5.14
N GLN A 53 -4.80 5.74 4.56
CA GLN A 53 -6.20 5.39 4.37
C GLN A 53 -6.38 4.14 3.49
N GLY A 54 -5.59 4.02 2.41
CA GLY A 54 -5.57 2.82 1.56
C GLY A 54 -5.11 1.56 2.30
N PHE A 55 -4.11 1.67 3.17
CA PHE A 55 -3.68 0.56 4.03
C PHE A 55 -4.83 0.06 4.92
N ARG A 56 -5.58 0.98 5.56
CA ARG A 56 -6.74 0.62 6.40
C ARG A 56 -7.83 -0.09 5.60
N GLN A 57 -8.08 0.33 4.36
CA GLN A 57 -9.04 -0.33 3.47
C GLN A 57 -8.63 -1.78 3.17
N ILE A 58 -7.37 -1.99 2.77
CA ILE A 58 -6.85 -3.35 2.51
C ILE A 58 -6.91 -4.20 3.78
N TYR A 59 -6.52 -3.67 4.93
CA TYR A 59 -6.59 -4.40 6.19
C TYR A 59 -8.03 -4.86 6.52
N GLN A 60 -9.01 -3.97 6.34
CA GLN A 60 -10.43 -4.29 6.51
C GLN A 60 -10.86 -5.40 5.54
N TYR A 61 -10.54 -5.29 4.25
CA TYR A 61 -10.87 -6.35 3.29
C TYR A 61 -10.16 -7.68 3.61
N SER A 62 -8.89 -7.64 4.04
CA SER A 62 -8.16 -8.83 4.47
C SER A 62 -8.79 -9.46 5.73
N ALA A 63 -9.41 -8.68 6.61
CA ALA A 63 -10.19 -9.19 7.73
C ALA A 63 -11.52 -9.81 7.25
N ASP A 64 -12.29 -9.08 6.44
CA ASP A 64 -13.62 -9.49 5.95
C ASP A 64 -13.58 -10.77 5.11
N TYR A 65 -12.54 -10.92 4.27
CA TYR A 65 -12.36 -12.08 3.40
C TYR A 65 -11.45 -13.15 4.01
N ASN A 66 -11.03 -13.00 5.28
CA ASN A 66 -10.10 -13.88 5.96
C ASN A 66 -8.82 -14.18 5.17
N ALA A 67 -8.30 -13.17 4.46
CA ALA A 67 -7.04 -13.27 3.73
C ALA A 67 -5.87 -12.98 4.68
N ALA A 68 -4.81 -13.78 4.59
CA ALA A 68 -3.57 -13.58 5.33
C ALA A 68 -2.66 -12.52 4.67
N VAL A 69 -2.86 -12.23 3.39
CA VAL A 69 -2.02 -11.33 2.60
C VAL A 69 -2.86 -10.27 1.88
N GLY A 70 -2.35 -9.04 1.81
CA GLY A 70 -2.91 -7.95 1.02
C GLY A 70 -1.83 -7.14 0.30
N TYR A 71 -2.19 -6.43 -0.78
CA TYR A 71 -1.27 -5.64 -1.59
C TYR A 71 -1.76 -4.21 -1.81
N LEU A 72 -0.95 -3.23 -1.41
CA LEU A 72 -1.19 -1.82 -1.72
C LEU A 72 -0.27 -1.38 -2.87
N ILE A 73 -0.86 -1.15 -4.04
CA ILE A 73 -0.15 -0.66 -5.22
C ILE A 73 -0.24 0.87 -5.23
N ILE A 74 0.90 1.54 -5.35
CA ILE A 74 1.00 2.99 -5.23
C ILE A 74 1.66 3.53 -6.49
N PHE A 75 0.90 4.28 -7.27
CA PHE A 75 1.39 4.97 -8.45
C PHE A 75 1.89 6.36 -8.06
N ASN A 76 3.20 6.55 -8.05
CA ASN A 76 3.80 7.86 -7.83
C ASN A 76 3.74 8.68 -9.12
N THR A 77 3.01 9.79 -9.09
CA THR A 77 2.88 10.72 -10.23
C THR A 77 3.48 12.09 -9.91
N SER A 78 4.36 12.15 -8.91
CA SER A 78 5.03 13.35 -8.44
C SER A 78 6.55 13.20 -8.50
N ASN A 79 7.26 14.31 -8.50
CA ASN A 79 8.72 14.34 -8.42
C ASN A 79 9.26 13.98 -7.02
N LYS A 80 8.38 13.70 -6.05
CA LYS A 80 8.73 13.31 -4.69
C LYS A 80 8.79 11.80 -4.59
N GLN A 81 9.75 11.27 -3.84
CA GLN A 81 9.93 9.83 -3.69
C GLN A 81 9.27 9.35 -2.39
N LEU A 82 8.39 8.36 -2.50
CA LEU A 82 7.76 7.74 -1.34
C LEU A 82 8.68 6.65 -0.76
N ARG A 83 8.97 6.73 0.54
CA ARG A 83 9.76 5.74 1.28
C ARG A 83 8.95 5.20 2.46
N PHE A 84 9.03 3.89 2.69
CA PHE A 84 8.44 3.24 3.84
C PHE A 84 9.53 2.89 4.86
N GLY A 85 9.46 3.49 6.05
CA GLY A 85 10.35 3.21 7.18
C GLY A 85 9.85 2.04 8.01
N VAL A 86 9.73 0.85 7.40
CA VAL A 86 9.16 -0.36 8.02
C VAL A 86 10.25 -1.36 8.40
N THR A 87 10.15 -1.92 9.61
CA THR A 87 11.21 -2.71 10.26
C THR A 87 11.28 -4.15 9.70
N GLY A 88 10.17 -4.67 9.16
CA GLY A 88 10.05 -6.05 8.66
C GLY A 88 10.59 -6.34 7.25
N SER A 89 11.35 -5.42 6.64
CA SER A 89 11.74 -5.48 5.22
C SER A 89 13.00 -6.32 4.96
N ALA A 90 12.90 -7.66 5.00
CA ALA A 90 13.99 -8.56 4.60
C ALA A 90 13.95 -9.00 3.12
N ALA A 91 13.01 -8.51 2.31
CA ALA A 91 12.86 -8.89 0.89
C ALA A 91 12.35 -7.66 0.09
N PRO A 92 12.33 -7.68 -1.27
CA PRO A 92 12.45 -6.48 -2.12
C PRO A 92 11.29 -5.48 -2.06
N LEU A 93 10.24 -5.78 -1.29
CA LEU A 93 9.08 -4.93 -1.10
C LEU A 93 8.89 -4.62 0.40
N PRO A 94 8.70 -3.35 0.77
CA PRO A 94 8.32 -3.00 2.13
C PRO A 94 6.99 -3.67 2.48
N SER A 95 6.86 -4.15 3.72
CA SER A 95 5.64 -4.78 4.22
C SER A 95 5.44 -4.47 5.70
N VAL A 96 4.17 -4.51 6.12
CA VAL A 96 3.76 -4.37 7.52
C VAL A 96 2.93 -5.59 7.89
N VAL A 97 3.21 -6.15 9.06
CA VAL A 97 2.46 -7.29 9.61
C VAL A 97 1.61 -6.79 10.77
N LEU A 98 0.30 -6.95 10.66
CA LEU A 98 -0.66 -6.58 11.70
C LEU A 98 -1.65 -7.72 11.92
N ASN A 99 -1.73 -8.24 13.15
CA ASN A 99 -2.62 -9.34 13.52
C ASN A 99 -2.47 -10.59 12.61
N HIS A 100 -1.23 -11.03 12.38
CA HIS A 100 -0.87 -12.14 11.47
C HIS A 100 -1.32 -11.95 10.00
N LYS A 101 -1.71 -10.73 9.61
CA LYS A 101 -1.98 -10.35 8.22
C LYS A 101 -0.83 -9.50 7.71
N THR A 102 -0.29 -9.86 6.55
CA THR A 102 0.84 -9.17 5.94
C THR A 102 0.35 -8.32 4.77
N ILE A 103 0.64 -7.02 4.81
CA ILE A 103 0.31 -6.10 3.72
C ILE A 103 1.61 -5.63 3.07
N PHE A 104 1.74 -5.88 1.77
CA PHE A 104 2.89 -5.47 0.96
C PHE A 104 2.61 -4.14 0.27
N PHE A 105 3.63 -3.28 0.20
CA PHE A 105 3.57 -2.02 -0.51
C PHE A 105 4.37 -2.12 -1.81
N LEU A 106 3.74 -1.84 -2.95
CA LEU A 106 4.38 -1.78 -4.26
C LEU A 106 4.31 -0.36 -4.79
N VAL A 107 5.44 0.33 -4.84
CA VAL A 107 5.51 1.69 -5.41
C VAL A 107 5.97 1.62 -6.86
N ILE A 108 5.15 2.13 -7.78
CA ILE A 108 5.44 2.25 -9.21
C ILE A 108 5.61 3.74 -9.52
N ASP A 109 6.80 4.12 -9.96
CA ASP A 109 7.08 5.48 -10.39
C ASP A 109 6.57 5.71 -11.83
N LEU A 110 5.64 6.66 -11.98
CA LEU A 110 5.05 7.10 -13.23
C LEU A 110 5.34 8.57 -13.53
N TYR A 111 6.20 9.23 -12.75
CA TYR A 111 6.54 10.62 -13.00
C TYR A 111 7.41 10.74 -14.26
N GLU A 112 6.91 11.45 -15.27
CA GLU A 112 7.66 11.71 -16.49
C GLU A 112 8.83 12.65 -16.17
N HIS A 113 10.03 12.12 -16.25
CA HIS A 113 11.23 12.90 -16.03
C HIS A 113 11.77 13.46 -17.36
N GLU A 114 11.46 14.71 -17.67
CA GLU A 114 11.95 15.38 -18.89
C GLU A 114 13.48 15.58 -18.91
N ALA A 115 14.12 15.64 -17.74
CA ALA A 115 15.57 15.80 -17.62
C ALA A 115 16.31 14.46 -17.49
N SER A 116 17.52 14.37 -18.08
CA SER A 116 18.41 13.21 -17.93
C SER A 116 18.76 12.97 -16.46
N ALA A 117 18.95 11.70 -16.06
CA ALA A 117 19.25 11.31 -14.68
C ALA A 117 20.41 12.10 -14.03
N SER A 118 21.40 12.52 -14.84
CA SER A 118 22.56 13.32 -14.43
C SER A 118 22.29 14.79 -14.10
N LYS A 119 21.14 15.35 -14.50
CA LYS A 119 20.75 16.75 -14.25
C LYS A 119 19.61 16.86 -13.24
N ARG A 120 19.13 15.75 -12.69
CA ARG A 120 18.01 15.75 -11.75
C ARG A 120 18.50 16.21 -10.38
N PRO A 121 17.81 17.16 -9.73
CA PRO A 121 18.02 17.43 -8.31
C PRO A 121 17.68 16.15 -7.51
N GLN A 122 18.27 16.02 -6.31
CA GLN A 122 17.88 14.93 -5.42
C GLN A 122 16.36 14.98 -5.19
N PRO A 123 15.65 13.86 -5.38
CA PRO A 123 14.21 13.82 -5.17
C PRO A 123 13.90 14.08 -3.69
N GLU A 124 12.89 14.89 -3.43
CA GLU A 124 12.36 15.11 -2.09
C GLU A 124 11.77 13.79 -1.58
N ILE A 125 12.26 13.28 -0.46
CA ILE A 125 11.79 12.01 0.12
C ILE A 125 10.65 12.29 1.09
N VAL A 126 9.51 11.67 0.84
CA VAL A 126 8.40 11.60 1.78
C VAL A 126 8.44 10.23 2.44
N GLU A 127 8.81 10.19 3.71
CA GLU A 127 8.87 8.96 4.50
C GLU A 127 7.56 8.75 5.27
N ILE A 128 7.03 7.53 5.19
CA ILE A 128 5.94 7.04 6.03
C ILE A 128 6.54 5.99 6.96
N ALA A 129 6.55 6.29 8.26
CA ALA A 129 7.05 5.39 9.28
C ALA A 129 6.01 4.33 9.66
N GLU A 130 6.48 3.19 10.19
CA GLU A 130 5.62 2.08 10.58
C GLU A 130 4.59 2.45 11.65
N ASP A 131 4.97 3.28 12.62
CA ASP A 131 4.09 3.80 13.67
C ASP A 131 2.93 4.63 13.09
N GLU A 132 3.20 5.45 12.06
CA GLU A 132 2.19 6.23 11.35
C GLU A 132 1.17 5.32 10.62
N ILE A 133 1.64 4.21 10.03
CA ILE A 133 0.80 3.23 9.33
C ILE A 133 -0.11 2.51 10.32
N LEU A 134 0.45 2.07 11.45
CA LEU A 134 -0.27 1.36 12.51
C LEU A 134 -1.20 2.29 13.31
N GLY A 135 -1.06 3.61 13.15
CA GLY A 135 -1.83 4.60 13.90
C GLY A 135 -1.34 4.79 15.34
N GLU A 136 -0.13 4.31 15.65
CA GLU A 136 0.56 4.58 16.90
C GLU A 136 1.10 6.02 16.83
N LYS A 137 0.26 6.98 17.24
CA LYS A 137 0.78 8.33 17.49
C LYS A 137 1.76 8.23 18.66
N ARG A 138 3.04 8.56 18.44
CA ARG A 138 3.94 8.94 19.53
C ARG A 138 3.26 10.05 20.32
N GLN A 139 2.72 9.73 21.49
CA GLN A 139 2.42 10.76 22.47
C GLN A 139 3.76 11.38 22.84
N SER A 140 4.02 12.58 22.34
CA SER A 140 5.04 13.45 22.91
C SER A 140 4.67 13.66 24.37
N SER A 141 5.34 12.93 25.26
CA SER A 141 5.35 13.16 26.68
C SER A 141 6.08 14.48 26.94
N ASP A 142 5.39 15.61 26.74
CA ASP A 142 5.76 16.86 27.40
C ASP A 142 5.33 16.75 28.86
N SER A 143 6.10 15.98 29.63
CA SER A 143 6.14 16.12 31.08
C SER A 143 6.91 17.40 31.39
N VAL A 144 6.21 18.53 31.42
CA VAL A 144 6.69 19.73 32.10
C VAL A 144 6.79 19.37 33.58
N VAL A 145 8.00 19.11 34.03
CA VAL A 145 8.31 18.95 35.46
C VAL A 145 8.17 20.35 36.08
N PRO A 146 7.29 20.59 37.07
CA PRO A 146 7.29 21.86 37.77
C PRO A 146 8.58 21.94 38.58
N ALA A 147 9.36 22.99 38.35
CA ALA A 147 10.49 23.32 39.20
C ALA A 147 9.99 23.55 40.63
N VAL A 148 10.56 22.80 41.57
CA VAL A 148 10.41 22.99 43.02
C VAL A 148 11.40 24.05 43.48
#